data_AF-A0A8H3G033-F1
#
_entry.id   AF-A0A8H3G033-F1
#
_cell.length_a   1.000
_cell.length_b   1.000
_cell.length_c   1.000
_cell.angle_alpha   90.00
_cell.angle_beta   90.00
_cell.angle_gamma   90.00
#
_symmetry.space_group_name_H-M   'P 1'
#
loop_
_entity.id
_entity.type
_entity.pdbx_description
1 polymer ?
#
loop_
_entity_poly.entity_id
_entity_poly.type
_entity_poly.pdbx_seq_one_letter_code
_entity_poly.pdbx_strand_id
1 'polypeptide(L)'
;MALLKQLVELGRSAKQWTDIYPIEKWKVDYEDRRMLTSEESWRLRRALYRLWLYGRAFHNHRYTRYGRLQQQIVLERVELLHNWTTEELAEMEDVRGVIREVIRSQVCPSNGTIQRQFRKRFPDSDHQLLFNIHLNYPPPASNFQNYFHSAHQTNASMRTARATKFMPNQRHEPGAEGWGDEVPHYYVVEDMLKLDPAQVLWLKDNAPLKGMVEAYVRNLGDWFENNGETFGQTMELVVQDRELEVEDLKEAILNKTVGIVKTE
;
A
#
# COMPACT_ATOMS: atom_id res chain seq x y z
N MET A 1 -15.91 7.85 -22.11
CA MET A 1 -16.59 7.03 -21.07
C MET A 1 -15.66 6.38 -20.04
N ALA A 2 -14.34 6.30 -20.25
CA ALA A 2 -13.42 5.65 -19.31
C ALA A 2 -13.23 6.40 -17.97
N LEU A 3 -13.15 7.75 -18.00
CA LEU A 3 -12.86 8.54 -16.80
C LEU A 3 -13.98 8.48 -15.74
N LEU A 4 -15.25 8.55 -16.16
CA LEU A 4 -16.40 8.45 -15.23
C LEU A 4 -16.43 7.10 -14.51
N LYS A 5 -16.10 6.00 -15.20
CA LYS A 5 -16.00 4.67 -14.58
C LYS A 5 -14.89 4.64 -13.54
N GLN A 6 -13.70 5.17 -13.89
CA GLN A 6 -12.57 5.26 -12.95
C GLN A 6 -12.91 6.12 -11.73
N LEU A 7 -13.61 7.24 -11.91
CA LEU A 7 -14.06 8.09 -10.79
C LEU A 7 -15.08 7.39 -9.88
N VAL A 8 -16.01 6.62 -10.45
CA VAL A 8 -16.97 5.83 -9.67
C VAL A 8 -16.27 4.72 -8.88
N GLU A 9 -15.32 4.03 -9.51
CA GLU A 9 -14.50 3.00 -8.85
C GLU A 9 -13.69 3.61 -7.70
N LEU A 10 -13.01 4.72 -7.95
CA LEU A 10 -12.26 5.45 -6.94
C LEU A 10 -13.16 5.94 -5.80
N GLY A 11 -14.38 6.43 -6.10
CA GLY A 11 -15.32 6.84 -5.06
C GLY A 11 -15.78 5.69 -4.17
N ARG A 12 -15.93 4.47 -4.72
CA ARG A 12 -16.21 3.26 -3.93
C ARG A 12 -15.02 2.88 -3.06
N SER A 13 -13.81 2.89 -3.63
CA SER A 13 -12.59 2.63 -2.88
C SER A 13 -12.36 3.66 -1.77
N ALA A 14 -12.58 4.93 -2.05
CA ALA A 14 -12.44 6.01 -1.07
C ALA A 14 -13.44 5.87 0.09
N LYS A 15 -14.65 5.36 -0.19
CA LYS A 15 -15.62 4.99 0.86
C LYS A 15 -15.11 3.81 1.69
N GLN A 16 -14.53 2.77 1.09
CA GLN A 16 -13.99 1.64 1.87
C GLN A 16 -12.80 2.07 2.75
N TRP A 17 -11.99 3.02 2.29
CA TRP A 17 -10.90 3.57 3.07
C TRP A 17 -11.36 4.33 4.32
N THR A 18 -12.59 4.88 4.38
CA THR A 18 -13.09 5.52 5.61
C THR A 18 -13.29 4.53 6.75
N ASP A 19 -13.53 3.26 6.42
CA ASP A 19 -13.68 2.19 7.40
C ASP A 19 -12.32 1.62 7.82
N ILE A 20 -11.35 1.60 6.90
CA ILE A 20 -10.00 1.04 7.11
C ILE A 20 -9.11 2.03 7.86
N TYR A 21 -9.22 3.32 7.54
CA TYR A 21 -8.32 4.34 8.06
C TYR A 21 -8.25 4.36 9.59
N PRO A 22 -9.37 4.41 10.34
CA PRO A 22 -9.34 4.33 11.81
C PRO A 22 -8.64 3.09 12.37
N ILE A 23 -8.80 1.95 11.70
CA ILE A 23 -8.29 0.67 12.19
C ILE A 23 -6.75 0.66 12.11
N GLU A 24 -6.21 1.18 11.01
CA GLU A 24 -4.77 1.19 10.77
C GLU A 24 -4.09 2.42 11.40
N LYS A 25 -4.69 3.61 11.36
CA LYS A 25 -4.14 4.83 12.00
C LYS A 25 -3.97 4.65 13.50
N TRP A 26 -4.98 4.07 14.16
CA TRP A 26 -4.99 3.83 15.61
C TRP A 26 -4.73 2.37 15.96
N LYS A 27 -3.84 1.72 15.20
CA LYS A 27 -3.49 0.31 15.41
C LYS A 27 -2.83 0.06 16.76
N VAL A 28 -2.08 1.04 17.26
CA VAL A 28 -1.42 1.00 18.58
C VAL A 28 -2.18 1.86 19.61
N ASP A 29 -2.72 3.01 19.19
CA ASP A 29 -3.45 3.93 20.07
C ASP A 29 -4.95 3.61 20.13
N TYR A 30 -5.30 2.47 20.72
CA TYR A 30 -6.68 1.98 20.72
C TYR A 30 -7.69 2.94 21.38
N GLU A 31 -7.24 3.82 22.28
CA GLU A 31 -8.08 4.81 22.96
C GLU A 31 -8.67 5.85 22.00
N ASP A 32 -7.92 6.21 20.96
CA ASP A 32 -8.38 7.16 19.94
C ASP A 32 -9.17 6.49 18.82
N ARG A 33 -9.30 5.16 18.84
CA ARG A 33 -9.95 4.42 17.76
C ARG A 33 -11.46 4.66 17.77
N ARG A 34 -11.92 5.48 16.83
CA ARG A 34 -13.35 5.76 16.61
C ARG A 34 -13.71 5.79 15.12
N MET A 35 -15.00 5.93 14.84
CA MET A 35 -15.43 6.27 13.48
C MET A 35 -15.00 7.70 13.14
N LEU A 36 -14.67 7.92 11.87
CA LEU A 36 -14.39 9.27 11.37
C LEU A 36 -15.67 10.11 11.38
N THR A 37 -15.54 11.40 11.68
CA THR A 37 -16.63 12.35 11.48
C THR A 37 -16.91 12.54 9.99
N SER A 38 -18.02 13.20 9.65
CA SER A 38 -18.36 13.53 8.26
C SER A 38 -17.28 14.37 7.58
N GLU A 39 -16.67 15.29 8.33
CA GLU A 39 -15.63 16.17 7.83
C GLU A 39 -14.30 15.43 7.61
N GLU A 40 -13.89 14.62 8.58
CA GLU A 40 -12.69 13.77 8.45
C GLU A 40 -12.83 12.78 7.30
N SER A 41 -14.01 12.17 7.16
CA SER A 41 -14.33 11.28 6.04
C SER A 41 -14.30 12.01 4.70
N TRP A 42 -14.66 13.29 4.66
CA TRP A 42 -14.54 14.12 3.47
C TRP A 42 -13.08 14.44 3.14
N ARG A 43 -12.29 14.87 4.13
CA ARG A 43 -10.85 15.12 3.99
C ARG A 43 -10.11 13.87 3.50
N LEU A 44 -10.39 12.72 4.10
CA LEU A 44 -9.82 11.43 3.71
C LEU A 44 -10.09 11.11 2.23
N ARG A 45 -11.36 11.18 1.82
CA ARG A 45 -11.75 10.89 0.44
C ARG A 45 -11.04 11.84 -0.52
N ARG A 46 -11.01 13.14 -0.20
CA ARG A 46 -10.33 14.17 -0.99
C ARG A 46 -8.82 13.88 -1.13
N ALA A 47 -8.14 13.53 -0.05
CA ALA A 47 -6.73 13.14 -0.07
C ALA A 47 -6.48 11.90 -0.95
N LEU A 48 -7.35 10.88 -0.88
CA LEU A 48 -7.28 9.71 -1.75
C LEU A 48 -7.46 10.06 -3.23
N TYR A 49 -8.36 10.98 -3.57
CA TYR A 49 -8.52 11.47 -4.94
C TYR A 49 -7.26 12.16 -5.45
N ARG A 50 -6.59 12.97 -4.60
CA ARG A 50 -5.37 13.68 -4.97
C ARG A 50 -4.18 12.73 -5.14
N LEU A 51 -4.03 11.74 -4.25
CA LEU A 51 -3.01 10.70 -4.39
C LEU A 51 -3.22 9.88 -5.67
N TRP A 52 -4.48 9.49 -5.96
CA TRP A 52 -4.80 8.85 -7.22
C TRP A 52 -4.45 9.74 -8.42
N LEU A 53 -4.81 11.03 -8.39
CA LEU A 53 -4.48 11.96 -9.47
C LEU A 53 -2.97 12.07 -9.70
N TYR A 54 -2.19 12.18 -8.62
CA TYR A 54 -0.73 12.21 -8.67
C TYR A 54 -0.18 10.92 -9.31
N GLY A 55 -0.62 9.74 -8.84
CA GLY A 55 -0.20 8.46 -9.40
C GLY A 55 -0.57 8.31 -10.88
N ARG A 56 -1.77 8.76 -11.28
CA ARG A 56 -2.17 8.77 -12.70
C ARG A 56 -1.27 9.67 -13.54
N ALA A 57 -0.84 10.81 -13.01
CA ALA A 57 0.04 11.74 -13.71
C ALA A 57 1.47 11.18 -13.86
N PHE A 58 2.05 10.58 -12.81
CA PHE A 58 3.50 10.32 -12.75
C PHE A 58 3.93 8.86 -12.54
N HIS A 59 3.05 7.98 -12.05
CA HIS A 59 3.31 6.54 -11.89
C HIS A 59 2.74 5.77 -13.09
N ASN A 60 3.39 5.94 -14.24
CA ASN A 60 3.01 5.29 -15.48
C ASN A 60 4.21 5.13 -16.43
N HIS A 61 4.00 4.43 -17.54
CA HIS A 61 5.03 4.13 -18.55
C HIS A 61 5.74 5.33 -19.19
N ARG A 62 5.19 6.55 -19.09
CA ARG A 62 5.83 7.75 -19.64
C ARG A 62 7.02 8.20 -18.80
N TYR A 63 7.04 7.84 -17.51
CA TYR A 63 8.07 8.24 -16.57
C TYR A 63 8.89 7.01 -16.19
N THR A 64 10.18 7.03 -16.49
CA THR A 64 11.09 5.94 -16.14
C THR A 64 11.89 6.28 -14.89
N ARG A 65 12.48 5.25 -14.26
CA ARG A 65 13.34 5.36 -13.08
C ARG A 65 14.53 6.28 -13.33
N TYR A 66 15.08 6.27 -14.55
CA TYR A 66 16.16 7.16 -14.96
C TYR A 66 15.70 8.61 -15.14
N GLY A 67 14.46 8.83 -15.55
CA GLY A 67 13.86 10.15 -15.70
C GLY A 67 13.51 10.85 -14.37
N ARG A 68 13.42 10.11 -13.26
CA ARG A 68 12.88 10.63 -11.99
C ARG A 68 13.61 11.84 -11.39
N LEU A 69 14.89 12.02 -11.74
CA LEU A 69 15.75 13.11 -11.27
C LEU A 69 15.96 14.20 -12.33
N GLN A 70 15.40 14.03 -13.53
CA GLN A 70 15.49 15.07 -14.55
C GLN A 70 14.72 16.29 -14.08
N GLN A 71 15.38 17.45 -14.12
CA GLN A 71 14.85 18.70 -13.58
C GLN A 71 13.47 19.04 -14.14
N GLN A 72 13.27 18.88 -15.45
CA GLN A 72 11.96 19.13 -16.08
C GLN A 72 10.84 18.27 -15.47
N ILE A 73 11.10 16.98 -15.28
CA ILE A 73 10.13 16.04 -14.67
C ILE A 73 9.91 16.36 -13.19
N VAL A 74 10.97 16.78 -12.47
CA VAL A 74 10.84 17.23 -11.08
C VAL A 74 9.92 18.45 -10.99
N LEU A 75 10.16 19.46 -11.83
CA LEU A 75 9.38 20.69 -11.87
C LEU A 75 7.90 20.43 -12.21
N GLU A 76 7.60 19.55 -13.16
CA GLU A 76 6.22 19.16 -13.47
C GLU A 76 5.48 18.56 -12.26
N ARG A 77 6.16 17.72 -11.47
CA ARG A 77 5.57 17.11 -10.27
C ARG A 77 5.34 18.14 -9.17
N VAL A 78 6.34 19.01 -8.96
CA VAL A 78 6.29 20.10 -7.97
C VAL A 78 5.17 21.08 -8.33
N GLU A 79 5.06 21.46 -9.61
CA GLU A 79 3.99 22.32 -10.12
C GLU A 79 2.60 21.74 -9.83
N LEU A 80 2.39 20.42 -10.01
CA LEU A 80 1.12 19.80 -9.64
C LEU A 80 0.83 19.98 -8.14
N LEU A 81 1.80 19.68 -7.26
CA LEU A 81 1.62 19.76 -5.81
C LEU A 81 1.47 21.19 -5.27
N HIS A 82 2.01 22.20 -5.97
CA HIS A 82 1.78 23.61 -5.59
C HIS A 82 0.32 24.04 -5.66
N ASN A 83 -0.55 23.30 -6.36
CA ASN A 83 -1.99 23.55 -6.41
C ASN A 83 -2.73 23.21 -5.09
N TRP A 84 -2.06 22.59 -4.11
CA TRP A 84 -2.65 22.21 -2.83
C TRP A 84 -1.93 22.87 -1.66
N THR A 85 -2.68 23.27 -0.63
CA THR A 85 -2.10 23.92 0.56
C THR A 85 -1.24 22.95 1.38
N THR A 86 -0.43 23.45 2.32
CA THR A 86 0.41 22.58 3.17
C THR A 86 -0.44 21.64 4.01
N GLU A 87 -1.59 22.11 4.47
CA GLU A 87 -2.57 21.30 5.19
C GLU A 87 -3.13 20.18 4.31
N GLU A 88 -3.39 20.45 3.04
CA GLU A 88 -3.85 19.45 2.08
C GLU A 88 -2.77 18.43 1.72
N LEU A 89 -1.50 18.84 1.67
CA LEU A 89 -0.36 17.92 1.53
C LEU A 89 -0.20 17.04 2.78
N ALA A 90 -0.42 17.60 3.97
CA ALA A 90 -0.41 16.82 5.21
C ALA A 90 -1.54 15.79 5.24
N GLU A 91 -2.76 16.14 4.81
CA GLU A 91 -3.86 15.19 4.62
C GLU A 91 -3.48 14.04 3.68
N MET A 92 -2.74 14.34 2.60
CA MET A 92 -2.28 13.32 1.64
C MET A 92 -1.20 12.41 2.23
N GLU A 93 -0.19 12.95 2.92
CA GLU A 93 0.87 12.13 3.53
C GLU A 93 0.34 11.30 4.69
N ASP A 94 -0.62 11.80 5.46
CA ASP A 94 -1.31 11.04 6.51
C ASP A 94 -2.01 9.80 5.93
N VAL A 95 -2.79 9.99 4.85
CA VAL A 95 -3.41 8.86 4.13
C VAL A 95 -2.37 7.94 3.50
N ARG A 96 -1.30 8.47 2.90
CA ARG A 96 -0.23 7.68 2.32
C ARG A 96 0.47 6.82 3.39
N GLY A 97 0.65 7.33 4.61
CA GLY A 97 1.14 6.57 5.76
C GLY A 97 0.24 5.40 6.12
N VAL A 98 -1.08 5.58 6.10
CA VAL A 98 -2.04 4.50 6.31
C VAL A 98 -2.01 3.47 5.16
N ILE A 99 -1.94 3.90 3.91
CA ILE A 99 -1.78 3.00 2.75
C ILE A 99 -0.49 2.19 2.89
N ARG A 100 0.62 2.85 3.28
CA ARG A 100 1.91 2.20 3.54
C ARG A 100 1.77 1.11 4.59
N GLU A 101 1.03 1.35 5.68
CA GLU A 101 0.81 0.33 6.72
C GLU A 101 -0.05 -0.85 6.23
N VAL A 102 -1.07 -0.60 5.41
CA VAL A 102 -1.86 -1.67 4.76
C VAL A 102 -0.98 -2.51 3.84
N ILE A 103 -0.15 -1.87 3.02
CA ILE A 103 0.80 -2.57 2.14
C ILE A 103 1.75 -3.41 2.99
N ARG A 104 2.40 -2.80 3.98
CA ARG A 104 3.40 -3.45 4.83
C ARG A 104 2.87 -4.62 5.64
N SER A 105 1.60 -4.60 6.05
CA SER A 105 1.05 -5.59 6.97
C SER A 105 0.12 -6.62 6.32
N GLN A 106 -0.48 -6.31 5.16
CA GLN A 106 -1.51 -7.12 4.52
C GLN A 106 -1.19 -7.53 3.08
N VAL A 107 -0.49 -6.68 2.31
CA VAL A 107 -0.17 -6.97 0.90
C VAL A 107 1.22 -7.60 0.78
N CYS A 108 2.23 -6.91 1.30
CA CYS A 108 3.64 -7.31 1.28
C CYS A 108 4.17 -7.44 2.72
N PRO A 109 3.70 -8.42 3.52
CA PRO A 109 4.18 -8.59 4.89
C PRO A 109 5.66 -8.98 4.95
N SER A 110 6.38 -8.39 5.90
CA SER A 110 7.76 -8.78 6.20
C SER A 110 7.83 -10.22 6.73
N ASN A 111 9.01 -10.83 6.71
CA ASN A 111 9.21 -12.17 7.30
C ASN A 111 8.85 -12.15 8.80
N GLY A 112 9.33 -11.16 9.55
CA GLY A 112 8.96 -10.99 10.96
C GLY A 112 7.46 -10.78 11.18
N THR A 113 6.77 -10.10 10.26
CA THR A 113 5.30 -9.95 10.30
C THR A 113 4.59 -11.28 10.10
N ILE A 114 5.00 -12.08 9.11
CA ILE A 114 4.47 -13.42 8.89
C ILE A 114 4.73 -14.32 10.10
N GLN A 115 5.95 -14.30 10.65
CA GLN A 115 6.32 -15.09 11.83
C GLN A 115 5.46 -14.74 13.05
N ARG A 116 5.26 -13.45 13.32
CA ARG A 116 4.40 -12.98 14.41
C ARG A 116 2.94 -13.41 14.20
N GLN A 117 2.41 -13.27 12.99
CA GLN A 117 1.04 -13.68 12.66
C GLN A 117 0.84 -15.19 12.77
N PHE A 118 1.83 -16.00 12.36
CA PHE A 118 1.82 -17.44 12.48
C PHE A 118 1.81 -17.88 13.95
N ARG A 119 2.76 -17.40 14.77
CA ARG A 119 2.82 -17.72 16.21
C ARG A 119 1.56 -17.32 16.97
N LYS A 120 0.96 -16.17 16.63
CA LYS A 120 -0.30 -15.74 17.23
C LYS A 120 -1.46 -16.69 16.91
N ARG A 121 -1.46 -17.31 15.72
CA ARG A 121 -2.52 -18.25 15.28
C ARG A 121 -2.28 -19.68 15.77
N PHE A 122 -1.01 -20.08 15.90
CA PHE A 122 -0.60 -21.43 16.29
C PHE A 122 0.41 -21.36 17.43
N PRO A 123 -0.01 -20.98 18.66
CA PRO A 123 0.89 -20.79 19.78
C PRO A 123 1.60 -22.08 20.23
N ASP A 124 0.92 -23.22 20.09
CA ASP A 124 1.42 -24.54 20.50
C ASP A 124 2.15 -25.30 19.38
N SER A 125 2.39 -24.65 18.23
CA SER A 125 3.06 -25.29 17.11
C SER A 125 4.58 -25.16 17.22
N ASP A 126 5.27 -26.31 17.23
CA ASP A 126 6.74 -26.37 17.12
C ASP A 126 7.26 -26.07 15.70
N HIS A 127 6.36 -25.82 14.75
CA HIS A 127 6.74 -25.56 13.37
C HIS A 127 7.44 -24.21 13.23
N GLN A 128 8.72 -24.25 12.88
CA GLN A 128 9.52 -23.06 12.59
C GLN A 128 9.36 -22.68 11.12
N LEU A 129 8.86 -21.48 10.87
CA LEU A 129 8.79 -20.94 9.51
C LEU A 129 10.19 -20.69 8.96
N LEU A 130 10.41 -21.20 7.76
CA LEU A 130 11.67 -21.03 7.06
C LEU A 130 11.53 -19.90 6.04
N PHE A 131 12.30 -18.83 6.23
CA PHE A 131 12.33 -17.66 5.35
C PHE A 131 13.62 -17.66 4.55
N ASN A 132 13.56 -17.27 3.27
CA ASN A 132 14.76 -17.08 2.43
C ASN A 132 15.70 -18.29 2.38
N ILE A 133 15.18 -19.52 2.44
CA ILE A 133 16.01 -20.66 2.08
C ILE A 133 16.32 -20.49 0.59
N HIS A 134 17.60 -20.34 0.26
CA HIS A 134 18.11 -20.45 -1.10
C HIS A 134 17.75 -21.82 -1.67
N LEU A 135 16.52 -21.98 -2.14
CA LEU A 135 16.13 -23.11 -2.96
C LEU A 135 16.71 -22.84 -4.35
N ASN A 136 17.93 -23.32 -4.56
CA ASN A 136 18.55 -23.56 -5.86
C ASN A 136 17.79 -24.58 -6.72
N TYR A 137 16.52 -24.85 -6.41
CA TYR A 137 15.64 -25.66 -7.22
C TYR A 137 14.43 -24.82 -7.62
N PRO A 138 14.10 -24.74 -8.92
CA PRO A 138 12.79 -24.26 -9.29
C PRO A 138 11.77 -25.18 -8.61
N PRO A 139 10.79 -24.64 -7.84
CA PRO A 139 9.68 -25.47 -7.41
C PRO A 139 9.06 -26.08 -8.67
N PRO A 140 8.57 -27.34 -8.61
CA PRO A 140 7.86 -27.94 -9.74
C PRO A 140 6.80 -26.94 -10.17
N ALA A 141 6.70 -26.68 -11.48
CA ALA A 141 5.79 -25.68 -12.03
C ALA A 141 4.41 -25.83 -11.40
N SER A 142 4.13 -25.02 -10.37
CA SER A 142 2.81 -24.93 -9.80
C SER A 142 1.96 -24.44 -10.94
N ASN A 143 0.98 -25.25 -11.37
CA ASN A 143 0.07 -24.92 -12.47
C ASN A 143 -0.67 -23.61 -12.14
N PHE A 144 -0.05 -22.48 -12.44
CA PHE A 144 -0.55 -21.11 -12.25
C PHE A 144 -1.87 -20.89 -13.01
N GLN A 145 -2.13 -21.70 -14.05
CA GLN A 145 -3.38 -21.70 -14.78
C GLN A 145 -4.59 -22.02 -13.88
N ASN A 146 -4.47 -22.88 -12.87
CA ASN A 146 -5.64 -23.26 -12.06
C ASN A 146 -6.10 -22.19 -11.07
N TYR A 147 -5.22 -21.24 -10.68
CA TYR A 147 -5.60 -20.15 -9.78
C TYR A 147 -6.23 -18.97 -10.52
N PHE A 148 -5.84 -18.73 -11.78
CA PHE A 148 -6.43 -17.68 -12.63
C PHE A 148 -7.81 -18.04 -13.17
N HIS A 149 -8.16 -19.32 -13.33
CA HIS A 149 -9.52 -19.75 -13.71
C HIS A 149 -10.58 -19.55 -12.61
N SER A 150 -10.18 -19.00 -11.47
CA SER A 150 -11.03 -18.79 -10.30
C SER A 150 -11.37 -17.32 -10.02
N ALA A 151 -11.21 -16.43 -11.00
CA ALA A 151 -11.70 -15.05 -10.92
C ALA A 151 -13.24 -14.92 -10.79
N HIS A 152 -13.96 -16.05 -10.73
CA HIS A 152 -15.39 -16.15 -10.37
C HIS A 152 -15.65 -16.73 -8.97
N GLN A 153 -14.65 -16.80 -8.08
CA GLN A 153 -14.81 -17.40 -6.75
C GLN A 153 -15.65 -16.52 -5.80
N THR A 154 -16.62 -17.17 -5.17
CA THR A 154 -17.50 -16.61 -4.15
C THR A 154 -16.71 -16.25 -2.87
N ASN A 155 -17.22 -15.28 -2.09
CA ASN A 155 -16.61 -14.79 -0.83
C ASN A 155 -16.22 -15.89 0.18
N ALA A 156 -16.83 -17.08 0.12
CA ALA A 156 -16.54 -18.21 1.00
C ALA A 156 -15.15 -18.84 0.72
N SER A 157 -14.75 -18.98 -0.56
CA SER A 157 -13.45 -19.56 -0.94
C SER A 157 -12.28 -18.67 -0.51
N MET A 158 -12.48 -17.35 -0.55
CA MET A 158 -11.48 -16.34 -0.20
C MET A 158 -11.21 -16.27 1.32
N ARG A 159 -12.25 -16.47 2.14
CA ARG A 159 -12.10 -16.65 3.59
C ARG A 159 -11.26 -17.89 3.92
N THR A 160 -11.50 -18.98 3.19
CA THR A 160 -10.70 -20.20 3.33
C THR A 160 -9.25 -19.96 2.90
N ALA A 161 -9.00 -19.27 1.79
CA ALA A 161 -7.64 -18.95 1.33
C ALA A 161 -6.83 -18.12 2.35
N ARG A 162 -7.46 -17.14 3.02
CA ARG A 162 -6.84 -16.36 4.12
C ARG A 162 -6.61 -17.17 5.40
N ALA A 163 -7.44 -18.18 5.65
CA ALA A 163 -7.23 -19.12 6.74
C ALA A 163 -6.07 -20.09 6.43
N THR A 164 -5.99 -20.58 5.19
CA THR A 164 -4.94 -21.51 4.73
C THR A 164 -3.59 -20.84 4.46
N LYS A 165 -3.52 -19.51 4.34
CA LYS A 165 -2.25 -18.77 4.16
C LYS A 165 -1.18 -19.14 5.21
N PHE A 166 -1.60 -19.45 6.43
CA PHE A 166 -0.70 -19.83 7.52
C PHE A 166 -0.70 -21.33 7.81
N MET A 167 -1.36 -22.15 6.99
CA MET A 167 -1.38 -23.60 7.14
C MET A 167 -0.34 -24.23 6.22
N PRO A 168 0.74 -24.80 6.77
CA PRO A 168 1.70 -25.57 5.97
C PRO A 168 0.99 -26.73 5.30
N ASN A 169 1.23 -26.92 4.01
CA ASN A 169 0.81 -28.11 3.28
C ASN A 169 1.84 -28.45 2.20
N GLN A 170 1.67 -29.59 1.53
CA GLN A 170 2.64 -30.08 0.54
C GLN A 170 2.95 -29.08 -0.60
N ARG A 171 2.08 -28.10 -0.85
CA ARG A 171 2.20 -27.12 -1.94
C ARG A 171 2.32 -25.68 -1.45
N HIS A 172 2.37 -25.46 -0.14
CA HIS A 172 2.36 -24.12 0.45
C HIS A 172 3.17 -24.09 1.74
N GLU A 173 4.23 -23.28 1.73
CA GLU A 173 5.08 -23.01 2.88
C GLU A 173 4.81 -21.57 3.35
N PRO A 174 4.20 -21.34 4.53
CA PRO A 174 3.89 -19.98 4.97
C PRO A 174 5.12 -19.08 5.10
N GLY A 175 6.31 -19.64 5.34
CA GLY A 175 7.56 -18.90 5.35
C GLY A 175 7.97 -18.30 4.00
N ALA A 176 7.47 -18.85 2.88
CA ALA A 176 7.73 -18.32 1.53
C ALA A 176 6.94 -17.01 1.24
N GLU A 177 5.96 -16.68 2.08
CA GLU A 177 5.05 -15.54 1.90
C GLU A 177 5.64 -14.20 2.36
N GLY A 178 6.83 -14.23 2.97
CA GLY A 178 7.53 -13.04 3.44
C GLY A 178 8.22 -12.27 2.30
N TRP A 179 8.27 -10.94 2.46
CA TRP A 179 8.89 -10.02 1.50
C TRP A 179 10.26 -9.50 1.98
N GLY A 180 10.96 -10.29 2.79
CA GLY A 180 12.19 -9.86 3.46
C GLY A 180 11.91 -9.09 4.76
N ASP A 181 12.96 -8.55 5.36
CA ASP A 181 12.89 -7.65 6.52
C ASP A 181 13.79 -6.43 6.28
N GLU A 182 13.78 -5.48 7.23
CA GLU A 182 14.66 -4.31 7.28
C GLU A 182 14.66 -3.50 5.96
N VAL A 183 15.85 -3.24 5.41
CA VAL A 183 16.07 -2.36 4.25
C VAL A 183 15.47 -2.94 2.96
N PRO A 184 15.66 -4.22 2.59
CA PRO A 184 14.98 -4.81 1.42
C PRO A 184 13.45 -4.68 1.49
N HIS A 185 12.86 -4.93 2.65
CA HIS A 185 11.41 -4.82 2.83
C HIS A 185 10.91 -3.38 2.68
N TYR A 186 11.66 -2.42 3.21
CA TYR A 186 11.38 -1.00 3.02
C TYR A 186 11.25 -0.64 1.53
N TYR A 187 12.20 -1.08 0.69
CA TYR A 187 12.13 -0.80 -0.76
C TYR A 187 10.96 -1.46 -1.45
N VAL A 188 10.58 -2.69 -1.06
CA VAL A 188 9.36 -3.34 -1.57
C VAL A 188 8.13 -2.49 -1.24
N VAL A 189 7.99 -2.03 0.01
CA VAL A 189 6.84 -1.24 0.42
C VAL A 189 6.80 0.11 -0.29
N GLU A 190 7.93 0.80 -0.42
CA GLU A 190 8.00 2.06 -1.18
C GLU A 190 7.66 1.85 -2.66
N ASP A 191 8.10 0.75 -3.29
CA ASP A 191 7.75 0.46 -4.68
C ASP A 191 6.23 0.21 -4.83
N MET A 192 5.62 -0.50 -3.88
CA MET A 192 4.18 -0.78 -3.90
C MET A 192 3.31 0.47 -3.66
N LEU A 193 3.86 1.56 -3.12
CA LEU A 193 3.13 2.83 -2.94
C LEU A 193 2.79 3.55 -4.26
N LYS A 194 3.31 3.07 -5.41
CA LYS A 194 2.84 3.48 -6.75
C LYS A 194 1.45 2.93 -7.10
N LEU A 195 1.00 1.88 -6.40
CA LEU A 195 -0.33 1.33 -6.59
C LEU A 195 -1.37 2.36 -6.15
N ASP A 196 -2.41 2.53 -6.95
CA ASP A 196 -3.50 3.41 -6.55
C ASP A 196 -4.30 2.80 -5.37
N PRO A 197 -5.08 3.63 -4.64
CA PRO A 197 -5.79 3.15 -3.46
C PRO A 197 -6.80 2.03 -3.74
N ALA A 198 -7.35 1.93 -4.95
CA ALA A 198 -8.27 0.85 -5.33
C ALA A 198 -7.50 -0.45 -5.58
N GLN A 199 -6.34 -0.39 -6.22
CA GLN A 199 -5.46 -1.55 -6.44
C GLN A 199 -4.96 -2.13 -5.12
N VAL A 200 -4.58 -1.28 -4.16
CA VAL A 200 -4.15 -1.73 -2.82
C VAL A 200 -5.27 -2.50 -2.12
N LEU A 201 -6.52 -1.99 -2.16
CA LEU A 201 -7.68 -2.69 -1.61
C LEU A 201 -7.94 -4.01 -2.32
N TRP A 202 -7.86 -4.01 -3.66
CA TRP A 202 -8.06 -5.22 -4.45
C TRP A 202 -7.04 -6.30 -4.07
N LEU A 203 -5.74 -5.95 -3.96
CA LEU A 203 -4.70 -6.88 -3.57
C LEU A 203 -4.90 -7.40 -2.15
N LYS A 204 -5.17 -6.49 -1.20
CA LYS A 204 -5.49 -6.86 0.18
C LYS A 204 -6.61 -7.90 0.23
N ASP A 205 -7.65 -7.74 -0.58
CA ASP A 205 -8.84 -8.59 -0.56
C ASP A 205 -8.73 -9.85 -1.40
N ASN A 206 -8.04 -9.81 -2.55
CA ASN A 206 -8.08 -10.86 -3.56
C ASN A 206 -6.73 -11.56 -3.78
N ALA A 207 -5.62 -11.05 -3.25
CA ALA A 207 -4.28 -11.62 -3.41
C ALA A 207 -3.67 -12.02 -2.05
N PRO A 208 -4.19 -13.06 -1.37
CA PRO A 208 -3.69 -13.48 -0.07
C PRO A 208 -2.25 -14.02 -0.11
N LEU A 209 -1.78 -14.50 -1.27
CA LEU A 209 -0.47 -15.11 -1.45
C LEU A 209 0.49 -14.17 -2.20
N LYS A 210 1.77 -14.20 -1.83
CA LYS A 210 2.87 -13.43 -2.42
C LYS A 210 2.92 -13.59 -3.94
N GLY A 211 2.86 -14.82 -4.44
CA GLY A 211 2.87 -15.09 -5.88
C GLY A 211 1.68 -14.47 -6.64
N MET A 212 0.54 -14.24 -5.98
CA MET A 212 -0.61 -13.54 -6.59
C MET A 212 -0.35 -12.03 -6.69
N VAL A 213 0.29 -11.44 -5.68
CA VAL A 213 0.70 -10.02 -5.70
C VAL A 213 1.77 -9.81 -6.78
N GLU A 214 2.78 -10.67 -6.84
CA GLU A 214 3.82 -10.62 -7.88
C GLU A 214 3.24 -10.75 -9.29
N ALA A 215 2.29 -11.68 -9.49
CA ALA A 215 1.61 -11.84 -10.77
C ALA A 215 0.78 -10.61 -11.14
N TYR A 216 0.08 -10.01 -10.17
CA TYR A 216 -0.68 -8.78 -10.39
C TYR A 216 0.24 -7.63 -10.85
N VAL A 217 1.34 -7.41 -10.13
CA VAL A 217 2.30 -6.34 -10.44
C VAL A 217 2.95 -6.56 -11.80
N ARG A 218 3.34 -7.79 -12.13
CA ARG A 218 3.86 -8.15 -13.46
C ARG A 218 2.85 -7.82 -14.58
N ASN A 219 1.56 -8.03 -14.32
CA ASN A 219 0.50 -7.72 -15.28
C ASN A 219 0.23 -6.21 -15.45
N LEU A 220 0.73 -5.34 -14.55
CA LEU A 220 0.69 -3.89 -14.77
C LEU A 220 1.65 -3.47 -15.89
N GLY A 221 2.66 -4.30 -16.19
CA GLY A 221 3.67 -4.10 -17.22
C GLY A 221 5.00 -3.57 -16.67
N ASP A 222 6.03 -3.63 -17.51
CA ASP A 222 7.43 -3.35 -17.14
C ASP A 222 7.66 -1.93 -16.61
N TRP A 223 6.73 -1.00 -16.85
CA TRP A 223 6.81 0.34 -16.30
C TRP A 223 6.80 0.34 -14.78
N PHE A 224 6.12 -0.61 -14.13
CA PHE A 224 6.00 -0.62 -12.68
C PHE A 224 7.40 -0.78 -12.09
N GLU A 225 8.15 -1.81 -12.46
CA GLU A 225 9.53 -1.99 -12.00
C GLU A 225 10.45 -0.85 -12.45
N ASN A 226 10.23 -0.33 -13.66
CA ASN A 226 11.02 0.75 -14.26
C ASN A 226 10.55 2.17 -13.88
N ASN A 227 9.74 2.34 -12.84
CA ASN A 227 9.31 3.63 -12.30
C ASN A 227 9.49 3.61 -10.77
N GLY A 228 9.68 4.78 -10.14
CA GLY A 228 9.80 4.90 -8.69
C GLY A 228 8.62 5.63 -8.09
N GLU A 229 8.26 5.31 -6.85
CA GLU A 229 7.40 6.17 -6.04
C GLU A 229 8.10 7.51 -5.81
N THR A 230 7.39 8.62 -5.97
CA THR A 230 7.99 9.96 -5.99
C THR A 230 7.17 11.01 -5.26
N PHE A 231 5.96 10.68 -4.79
CA PHE A 231 5.09 11.61 -4.10
C PHE A 231 5.78 12.18 -2.87
N GLY A 232 6.31 11.31 -2.00
CA GLY A 232 6.97 11.75 -0.75
C GLY A 232 8.09 12.76 -1.03
N GLN A 233 9.01 12.41 -1.93
CA GLN A 233 10.10 13.29 -2.32
C GLN A 233 9.60 14.62 -2.94
N THR A 234 8.55 14.58 -3.75
CA THR A 234 7.99 15.80 -4.37
C THR A 234 7.34 16.69 -3.32
N MET A 235 6.63 16.11 -2.35
CA MET A 235 6.02 16.84 -1.25
C MET A 235 7.09 17.52 -0.39
N GLU A 236 8.19 16.82 -0.09
CA GLU A 236 9.31 17.39 0.67
C GLU A 236 9.88 18.64 -0.01
N LEU A 237 10.06 18.61 -1.33
CA LEU A 237 10.50 19.78 -2.11
C LEU A 237 9.51 20.95 -1.99
N VAL A 238 8.20 20.69 -2.15
CA VAL A 238 7.17 21.74 -2.10
C VAL A 238 7.05 22.36 -0.71
N VAL A 239 7.26 21.56 0.35
CA VAL A 239 7.26 22.05 1.74
C VAL A 239 8.49 22.92 1.98
N GLN A 240 9.66 22.51 1.49
CA GLN A 240 10.90 23.30 1.55
C GLN A 240 10.79 24.60 0.74
N ASP A 241 10.17 24.59 -0.44
CA ASP A 241 9.90 25.78 -1.26
C ASP A 241 8.96 26.78 -0.55
N ARG A 242 8.21 26.32 0.46
CA ARG A 242 7.36 27.16 1.32
C ARG A 242 8.06 27.60 2.61
N GLU A 243 9.38 27.37 2.71
CA GLU A 243 10.20 27.72 3.86
C GLU A 243 9.74 27.02 5.16
N LEU A 244 9.20 25.80 5.03
CA LEU A 244 8.77 24.97 6.15
C LEU A 244 9.70 23.75 6.31
N GLU A 245 9.88 23.31 7.54
CA GLU A 245 10.62 22.09 7.85
C GLU A 245 9.74 20.85 7.63
N VAL A 246 10.27 19.88 6.88
CA VAL A 246 9.56 18.64 6.54
C VAL A 246 9.31 17.79 7.79
N GLU A 247 10.29 17.73 8.69
CA GLU A 247 10.20 16.92 9.90
C GLU A 247 9.16 17.48 10.87
N ASP A 248 9.05 18.81 10.98
CA ASP A 248 7.99 19.47 11.75
C ASP A 248 6.60 19.11 11.21
N LEU A 249 6.44 19.07 9.88
CA LEU A 249 5.17 18.67 9.27
C LEU A 249 4.83 17.20 9.57
N LYS A 250 5.82 16.30 9.47
CA LYS A 250 5.65 14.87 9.80
C LYS A 250 5.31 14.66 11.27
N GLU A 251 5.96 15.40 12.16
CA GLU A 251 5.67 15.40 13.59
C GLU A 251 4.26 15.94 13.87
N ALA A 252 3.86 17.02 13.20
CA ALA A 252 2.51 17.57 13.29
C ALA A 252 1.42 16.57 12.84
N ILE A 253 1.67 15.79 11.78
CA ILE A 253 0.78 14.69 11.34
C ILE A 253 0.71 13.58 12.41
N LEU A 254 1.84 13.23 13.02
CA LEU A 254 1.91 12.19 14.05
C LEU A 254 1.14 12.60 15.31
N ASN A 255 1.35 13.85 15.74
CA ASN A 255 0.69 14.47 16.89
C ASN A 255 -0.76 14.87 16.61
N LYS A 256 -1.27 14.61 15.38
CA LYS A 256 -2.65 14.91 14.96
C LYS A 256 -2.97 16.40 15.07
N THR A 257 -2.00 17.30 14.93
CA THR A 257 -2.28 18.75 14.83
C THR A 257 -2.67 19.13 13.40
N VAL A 258 -2.20 18.37 12.41
CA VAL A 258 -2.61 18.44 11.00
C VAL A 258 -2.91 17.03 10.46
N GLY A 259 -3.50 16.96 9.26
CA GLY A 259 -3.84 15.69 8.60
C GLY A 259 -5.35 15.41 8.59
N ILE A 260 -5.71 14.12 8.47
CA ILE A 260 -7.09 13.68 8.33
C ILE A 260 -7.86 13.83 9.63
N VAL A 261 -7.23 13.52 10.75
CA VAL A 261 -7.80 13.72 12.08
C VAL A 261 -6.99 14.81 12.76
N LYS A 262 -7.70 15.77 13.36
CA LYS A 262 -7.10 16.86 14.11
C LYS A 262 -7.56 16.79 15.56
N THR A 263 -6.64 16.87 16.50
CA THR A 263 -6.96 17.15 17.90
C THR A 263 -7.26 18.64 18.01
N GLU A 264 -8.41 18.97 18.60
CA GLU A 264 -8.77 20.35 18.94
C GLU A 264 -7.85 20.92 20.04
#